data_AF-A0A2T6E4E5-F1
#
_entry.id   AF-A0A2T6E4E5-F1
#
_cell.length_a   1.000
_cell.length_b   1.000
_cell.length_c   1.000
_cell.angle_alpha   90.00
_cell.angle_beta   90.00
_cell.angle_gamma   90.00
#
_symmetry.space_group_name_H-M   'P 1'
#
loop_
_entity.id
_entity.type
_entity.pdbx_description
1 polymer ?
#
loop_
_entity_poly.entity_id
_entity_poly.type
_entity_poly.pdbx_seq_one_letter_code
_entity_poly.pdbx_strand_id
1 'polypeptide(L)'
;MAIDRRTFLTLAGLSALAPWVRAQGQQRIWLGSAHGLDDGYYLAALNSDGQLRYRTPLPGRAHGFAVDSVQPRAWVFARRPGQWAGLFNPADGQLQQQLTPPEQRIFVGHGCWQGDECWIPLGHAQTSAVHLAKWSATADDWVEDLPLPGIGAHQIVAHPSGGAALAVGGLGNGVRQGDTHFSSALLLLDERGGVRAELPSPGPGFSVRHLDVDADWVYVGLQYYGPGRTDLPLVYRVSWHQPSWQALTAEPWHWLQMNNYIASVVAYPGGVSVSSPKGHHLLHWRNGQPVAAEPMRDIAMLAEADGDLWAANGLGQWRTRTTQGGGVQAQGQLNLAWDNHGDVAWL
;
A
#
# COMPACT_ATOMS: atom_id res chain seq x y z
N MET A 1 -59.26 -5.63 -22.40
CA MET A 1 -58.96 -4.19 -22.52
C MET A 1 -57.83 -4.05 -23.52
N ALA A 2 -58.06 -3.36 -24.64
CA ALA A 2 -57.02 -3.09 -25.63
C ALA A 2 -56.21 -1.86 -25.17
N ILE A 3 -54.89 -1.98 -25.11
CA ILE A 3 -53.99 -0.86 -24.79
C ILE A 3 -53.94 0.05 -26.03
N ASP A 4 -54.31 1.31 -25.86
CA ASP A 4 -54.24 2.35 -26.90
C ASP A 4 -52.77 2.60 -27.32
N ARG A 5 -52.54 2.84 -28.62
CA ARG A 5 -51.24 3.19 -29.20
C ARG A 5 -50.54 4.34 -28.47
N ARG A 6 -51.26 5.33 -27.95
CA ARG A 6 -50.67 6.43 -27.16
C ARG A 6 -50.15 5.95 -25.80
N THR A 7 -50.89 5.07 -25.13
CA THR A 7 -50.49 4.43 -23.86
C THR A 7 -49.31 3.46 -24.07
N PHE A 8 -49.29 2.74 -25.20
CA PHE A 8 -48.17 1.87 -25.57
C PHE A 8 -46.89 2.68 -25.86
N LEU A 9 -47.00 3.81 -26.55
CA LEU A 9 -45.84 4.69 -26.83
C LEU A 9 -45.32 5.42 -25.58
N THR A 10 -46.17 5.73 -24.60
CA THR A 10 -45.73 6.29 -23.30
C THR A 10 -45.04 5.23 -22.44
N LEU A 11 -45.54 3.98 -22.42
CA LEU A 11 -44.91 2.87 -21.70
C LEU A 11 -43.61 2.39 -22.37
N ALA A 12 -43.52 2.44 -23.70
CA ALA A 12 -42.28 2.17 -24.45
C ALA A 12 -41.24 3.31 -24.29
N GLY A 13 -41.68 4.57 -24.17
CA GLY A 13 -40.81 5.71 -23.91
C GLY A 13 -40.19 5.70 -22.51
N LEU A 14 -40.93 5.20 -21.50
CA LEU A 14 -40.43 5.06 -20.13
C LEU A 14 -39.45 3.89 -19.96
N SER A 15 -39.51 2.88 -20.83
CA SER A 15 -38.55 1.76 -20.84
C SER A 15 -37.29 2.06 -21.67
N ALA A 16 -37.34 3.01 -22.62
CA ALA A 16 -36.18 3.48 -23.38
C ALA A 16 -35.30 4.50 -22.63
N LEU A 17 -35.78 5.08 -21.52
CA LEU A 17 -35.02 5.99 -20.65
C LEU A 17 -34.35 5.29 -19.46
N ALA A 18 -34.45 3.97 -19.35
CA ALA A 18 -33.92 3.20 -18.24
C ALA A 18 -32.59 2.43 -18.47
N PRO A 19 -31.59 2.92 -19.24
CA PRO A 19 -30.21 2.45 -19.04
C PRO A 19 -29.45 3.22 -17.94
N TRP A 20 -30.08 4.21 -17.28
CA TRP A 20 -29.40 5.14 -16.36
C TRP A 20 -29.59 4.84 -14.88
N VAL A 21 -30.41 3.86 -14.50
CA VAL A 21 -30.32 3.25 -13.17
C VAL A 21 -29.37 2.06 -13.29
N ARG A 22 -28.12 2.34 -13.67
CA ARG A 22 -27.02 1.46 -13.31
C ARG A 22 -27.00 1.42 -11.79
N ALA A 23 -26.93 0.22 -11.23
CA ALA A 23 -26.71 0.01 -9.80
C ALA A 23 -25.69 1.04 -9.29
N GLN A 24 -26.13 1.94 -8.40
CA GLN A 24 -25.21 2.76 -7.62
C GLN A 24 -24.55 1.83 -6.60
N GLY A 25 -23.72 0.91 -7.07
CA GLY A 25 -22.67 0.32 -6.26
C GLY A 25 -21.59 1.37 -6.07
N GLN A 26 -20.92 1.34 -4.92
CA GLN A 26 -19.73 2.16 -4.68
C GLN A 26 -18.76 1.99 -5.86
N GLN A 27 -18.29 3.10 -6.41
CA GLN A 27 -17.30 3.05 -7.49
C GLN A 27 -15.91 3.06 -6.87
N ARG A 28 -15.16 1.97 -7.02
CA ARG A 28 -13.74 1.95 -6.63
C ARG A 28 -12.87 2.80 -7.56
N ILE A 29 -11.83 3.39 -7.01
CA ILE A 29 -10.75 4.06 -7.74
C ILE A 29 -9.39 3.56 -7.25
N TRP A 30 -8.43 3.50 -8.17
CA TRP A 30 -7.04 3.16 -7.89
C TRP A 30 -6.25 4.43 -7.64
N LEU A 31 -5.60 4.53 -6.49
CA LEU A 31 -4.77 5.66 -6.10
C LEU A 31 -3.30 5.31 -6.26
N GLY A 32 -2.52 6.22 -6.82
CA GLY A 32 -1.08 6.06 -6.94
C GLY A 32 -0.35 7.38 -6.91
N SER A 33 0.87 7.38 -6.39
CA SER A 33 1.79 8.50 -6.58
C SER A 33 2.54 8.33 -7.90
N ALA A 34 2.82 9.44 -8.57
CA ALA A 34 3.45 9.42 -9.89
C ALA A 34 4.34 10.64 -10.15
N HIS A 35 5.27 10.48 -11.08
CA HIS A 35 6.09 11.54 -11.64
C HIS A 35 5.64 11.86 -13.08
N GLY A 36 5.43 13.14 -13.38
CA GLY A 36 5.02 13.61 -14.70
C GLY A 36 6.19 13.79 -15.66
N LEU A 37 5.87 14.04 -16.95
CA LEU A 37 6.84 14.43 -17.97
C LEU A 37 7.32 15.89 -17.81
N ASP A 38 6.62 16.66 -17.00
CA ASP A 38 6.92 18.05 -16.62
C ASP A 38 7.77 18.14 -15.34
N ASP A 39 8.40 17.02 -14.95
CA ASP A 39 9.20 16.87 -13.73
C ASP A 39 8.41 17.15 -12.43
N GLY A 40 7.08 17.14 -12.51
CA GLY A 40 6.18 17.31 -11.37
C GLY A 40 5.90 16.02 -10.62
N TYR A 41 5.57 16.14 -9.34
CA TYR A 41 5.06 15.04 -8.52
C TYR A 41 3.55 15.13 -8.38
N TYR A 42 2.88 13.99 -8.48
CA TYR A 42 1.43 13.90 -8.50
C TYR A 42 0.90 12.78 -7.61
N LEU A 43 -0.25 13.04 -7.00
CA LEU A 43 -1.22 12.00 -6.66
C LEU A 43 -2.12 11.83 -7.89
N ALA A 44 -2.37 10.61 -8.33
CA ALA A 44 -3.25 10.31 -9.44
C ALA A 44 -4.29 9.24 -9.05
N ALA A 45 -5.48 9.36 -9.63
CA ALA A 45 -6.53 8.37 -9.47
C ALA A 45 -7.00 7.83 -10.81
N LEU A 46 -7.15 6.52 -10.92
CA LEU A 46 -7.79 5.86 -12.05
C LEU A 46 -9.15 5.29 -11.66
N ASN A 47 -10.11 5.33 -12.57
CA ASN A 47 -11.32 4.52 -12.42
C ASN A 47 -11.04 3.03 -12.70
N SER A 48 -12.04 2.17 -12.48
CA SER A 48 -11.94 0.73 -12.77
C SER A 48 -11.58 0.40 -14.23
N ASP A 49 -11.91 1.28 -15.18
CA ASP A 49 -11.58 1.13 -16.60
C ASP A 49 -10.16 1.64 -16.93
N GLY A 50 -9.43 2.16 -15.93
CA GLY A 50 -8.07 2.67 -16.05
C GLY A 50 -7.94 4.07 -16.66
N GLN A 51 -9.05 4.80 -16.76
CA GLN A 51 -9.05 6.21 -17.17
C GLN A 51 -8.62 7.10 -16.01
N LEU A 52 -7.75 8.06 -16.29
CA LEU A 52 -7.30 9.06 -15.32
C LEU A 52 -8.48 9.96 -14.93
N ARG A 53 -8.87 9.89 -13.65
CA ARG A 53 -9.94 10.71 -13.07
C ARG A 53 -9.42 12.09 -12.68
N TYR A 54 -8.29 12.14 -12.00
CA TYR A 54 -7.58 13.37 -11.66
C TYR A 54 -6.09 13.12 -11.51
N ARG A 55 -5.32 14.21 -11.61
CA ARG A 55 -3.94 14.29 -11.11
C ARG A 55 -3.81 15.55 -10.28
N THR A 56 -3.38 15.39 -9.03
CA THR A 56 -3.24 16.48 -8.06
C THR A 56 -1.76 16.76 -7.87
N PRO A 57 -1.26 17.98 -8.15
CA PRO A 57 0.12 18.34 -7.89
C PRO A 57 0.48 18.20 -6.42
N LEU A 58 1.69 17.72 -6.14
CA LEU A 58 2.22 17.56 -4.78
C LEU A 58 3.49 18.40 -4.57
N PRO A 59 3.81 18.81 -3.33
CA PRO A 59 5.02 19.58 -3.03
C PRO A 59 6.33 18.81 -3.31
N GLY A 60 6.27 17.48 -3.39
CA GLY A 60 7.43 16.63 -3.65
C GLY A 60 7.03 15.18 -3.89
N ARG A 61 8.03 14.29 -3.96
CA ARG A 61 7.84 12.86 -4.18
C ARG A 61 7.05 12.23 -3.01
N ALA A 62 5.86 11.72 -3.28
CA ALA A 62 5.08 10.93 -2.34
C ALA A 62 5.61 9.49 -2.25
N HIS A 63 5.10 8.75 -1.27
CA HIS A 63 5.41 7.34 -1.07
C HIS A 63 4.17 6.46 -1.01
N GLY A 64 3.40 6.53 0.08
CA GLY A 64 2.19 5.76 0.30
C GLY A 64 1.04 6.61 0.82
N PHE A 65 -0.05 5.93 1.13
CA PHE A 65 -1.33 6.52 1.50
C PHE A 65 -1.83 5.96 2.84
N ALA A 66 -2.82 6.65 3.42
CA ALA A 66 -3.71 6.09 4.44
C ALA A 66 -5.14 6.49 4.08
N VAL A 67 -5.89 5.59 3.46
CA VAL A 67 -7.29 5.81 3.08
C VAL A 67 -8.20 5.46 4.25
N ASP A 68 -9.12 6.38 4.59
CA ASP A 68 -10.15 6.12 5.59
C ASP A 68 -11.27 5.29 4.95
N SER A 69 -11.62 4.16 5.56
CA SER A 69 -12.62 3.23 5.02
C SER A 69 -14.06 3.70 5.26
N VAL A 70 -14.27 4.72 6.10
CA VAL A 70 -15.59 5.21 6.51
C VAL A 70 -15.85 6.62 5.99
N GLN A 71 -14.86 7.50 6.07
CA GLN A 71 -14.98 8.91 5.66
C GLN A 71 -14.29 9.16 4.31
N PRO A 72 -14.76 10.12 3.48
CA PRO A 72 -14.16 10.44 2.19
C PRO A 72 -12.88 11.28 2.35
N ARG A 73 -11.89 10.73 3.05
CA ARG A 73 -10.60 11.37 3.33
C ARG A 73 -9.46 10.38 3.24
N ALA A 74 -8.30 10.85 2.79
CA ALA A 74 -7.09 10.05 2.76
C ALA A 74 -5.86 10.93 2.96
N TRP A 75 -4.82 10.36 3.57
CA TRP A 75 -3.50 10.98 3.60
C TRP A 75 -2.65 10.49 2.46
N VAL A 76 -1.84 11.39 1.89
CA VAL A 76 -0.68 11.06 1.06
C VAL A 76 0.59 11.57 1.77
N PHE A 77 1.60 10.72 1.87
CA PHE A 77 2.80 11.02 2.65
C PHE A 77 4.01 11.27 1.75
N ALA A 78 4.83 12.25 2.12
CA ALA A 78 6.14 12.45 1.50
C ALA A 78 7.06 11.23 1.69
N ARG A 79 7.88 10.94 0.68
CA ARG A 79 8.95 9.96 0.82
C ARG A 79 10.01 10.41 1.82
N ARG A 80 10.52 9.46 2.60
CA ARG A 80 11.64 9.66 3.55
C ARG A 80 12.85 10.35 2.87
N PRO A 81 13.45 11.40 3.49
CA PRO A 81 13.01 12.09 4.70
C PRO A 81 11.90 13.12 4.39
N GLY A 82 10.65 12.80 4.76
CA GLY A 82 9.49 13.59 4.39
C GLY A 82 9.22 14.73 5.37
N GLN A 83 8.85 15.91 4.85
CA GLN A 83 8.53 17.12 5.63
C GLN A 83 7.07 17.56 5.49
N TRP A 84 6.27 16.77 4.75
CA TRP A 84 4.87 17.07 4.50
C TRP A 84 4.03 15.80 4.42
N ALA A 85 2.76 15.91 4.80
CA ALA A 85 1.70 14.98 4.44
C ALA A 85 0.48 15.80 3.98
N GLY A 86 -0.29 15.30 3.02
CA GLY A 86 -1.46 16.00 2.48
C GLY A 86 -2.74 15.20 2.74
N LEU A 87 -3.72 15.82 3.39
CA LEU A 87 -5.08 15.29 3.51
C LEU A 87 -5.82 15.66 2.23
N PHE A 88 -6.48 14.69 1.61
CA PHE A 88 -7.26 14.93 0.41
C PHE A 88 -8.57 14.17 0.42
N ASN A 89 -9.53 14.66 -0.36
CA ASN A 89 -10.76 13.93 -0.67
C ASN A 89 -10.51 12.97 -1.84
N PRO A 90 -10.64 11.65 -1.68
CA PRO A 90 -10.44 10.70 -2.77
C PRO A 90 -11.43 10.85 -3.94
N ALA A 91 -12.59 11.50 -3.74
CA ALA A 91 -13.59 11.64 -4.79
C ALA A 91 -13.18 12.55 -5.95
N ASP A 92 -12.43 13.60 -5.64
CA ASP A 92 -12.04 14.67 -6.56
C ASP A 92 -10.54 14.99 -6.52
N GLY A 93 -9.79 14.42 -5.58
CA GLY A 93 -8.36 14.64 -5.42
C GLY A 93 -8.01 15.99 -4.79
N GLN A 94 -8.98 16.73 -4.24
CA GLN A 94 -8.74 18.04 -3.65
C GLN A 94 -7.93 17.92 -2.36
N LEU A 95 -6.77 18.57 -2.31
CA LEU A 95 -6.01 18.76 -1.06
C LEU A 95 -6.80 19.67 -0.11
N GLN A 96 -7.08 19.17 1.09
CA GLN A 96 -7.83 19.87 2.13
C GLN A 96 -6.89 20.50 3.15
N GLN A 97 -5.81 19.82 3.50
CA GLN A 97 -4.87 20.23 4.54
C GLN A 97 -3.48 19.67 4.25
N GLN A 98 -2.46 20.37 4.72
CA GLN A 98 -1.09 19.88 4.73
C GLN A 98 -0.55 19.89 6.17
N LEU A 99 0.05 18.78 6.60
CA LEU A 99 0.73 18.67 7.88
C LEU A 99 2.23 18.71 7.72
N THR A 100 2.89 19.34 8.69
CA THR A 100 4.30 19.14 8.99
C THR A 100 4.43 18.09 10.10
N PRO A 101 5.51 17.30 10.12
CA PRO A 101 5.73 16.36 11.22
C PRO A 101 5.95 17.12 12.54
N PRO A 102 5.71 16.49 13.71
CA PRO A 102 6.10 17.06 15.00
C PRO A 102 7.59 17.41 15.07
N GLU A 103 7.97 18.22 16.07
CA GLU A 103 9.35 18.67 16.24
C GLU A 103 10.34 17.48 16.29
N GLN A 104 11.47 17.63 15.57
CA GLN A 104 12.51 16.59 15.42
C GLN A 104 12.02 15.27 14.82
N ARG A 105 10.84 15.23 14.19
CA ARG A 105 10.34 14.07 13.45
C ARG A 105 10.45 14.27 11.94
N ILE A 106 10.43 13.15 11.22
CA ILE A 106 10.35 13.09 9.76
C ILE A 106 9.32 12.04 9.36
N PHE A 107 8.53 12.32 8.32
CA PHE A 107 7.68 11.31 7.71
C PHE A 107 8.52 10.24 7.01
N VAL A 108 8.09 8.98 7.15
CA VAL A 108 8.69 7.84 6.45
C VAL A 108 7.85 7.32 5.29
N GLY A 109 6.64 7.86 5.09
CA GLY A 109 5.85 7.67 3.88
C GLY A 109 4.61 6.79 4.01
N HIS A 110 4.22 6.39 5.22
CA HIS A 110 3.07 5.51 5.47
C HIS A 110 2.27 5.97 6.69
N GLY A 111 1.02 5.52 6.76
CA GLY A 111 0.12 5.66 7.91
C GLY A 111 -1.06 4.69 7.78
N CYS A 112 -1.88 4.57 8.82
CA CYS A 112 -3.14 3.83 8.76
C CYS A 112 -4.17 4.47 9.68
N TRP A 113 -5.45 4.39 9.31
CA TRP A 113 -6.53 4.85 10.18
C TRP A 113 -6.90 3.81 11.24
N GLN A 114 -7.19 4.30 12.44
CA GLN A 114 -7.71 3.57 13.60
C GLN A 114 -8.89 4.35 14.16
N GLY A 115 -10.08 4.09 13.61
CA GLY A 115 -11.26 4.91 13.88
C GLY A 115 -11.04 6.35 13.41
N ASP A 116 -11.06 7.31 14.33
CA ASP A 116 -10.88 8.74 14.03
C ASP A 116 -9.41 9.21 14.04
N GLU A 117 -8.48 8.34 14.45
CA GLU A 117 -7.06 8.67 14.51
C GLU A 117 -6.31 8.09 13.31
N CYS A 118 -5.45 8.88 12.68
CA CYS A 118 -4.45 8.38 11.75
C CYS A 118 -3.15 8.11 12.52
N TRP A 119 -2.74 6.85 12.54
CA TRP A 119 -1.49 6.40 13.14
C TRP A 119 -0.38 6.46 12.09
N ILE A 120 0.65 7.24 12.38
CA ILE A 120 1.70 7.59 11.42
C ILE A 120 3.06 7.24 12.03
N PRO A 121 3.77 6.21 11.51
CA PRO A 121 5.15 5.98 11.88
C PRO A 121 6.01 7.16 11.42
N LEU A 122 6.86 7.63 12.32
CA LEU A 122 7.82 8.70 12.08
C LEU A 122 9.22 8.23 12.47
N GLY A 123 10.22 8.85 11.86
CA GLY A 123 11.60 8.75 12.30
C GLY A 123 12.01 9.98 13.08
N HIS A 124 12.85 9.82 14.11
CA HIS A 124 13.58 10.95 14.66
C HIS A 124 14.60 11.47 13.62
N ALA A 125 14.67 12.78 13.40
CA ALA A 125 15.43 13.37 12.30
C ALA A 125 16.93 13.03 12.35
N GLN A 126 17.52 13.05 13.54
CA GLN A 126 18.95 12.75 13.76
C GLN A 126 19.23 11.25 13.95
N THR A 127 18.51 10.58 14.85
CA THR A 127 18.82 9.21 15.27
C THR A 127 18.07 8.14 14.47
N SER A 128 17.07 8.52 13.67
CA SER A 128 16.13 7.59 13.02
C SER A 128 15.35 6.68 13.99
N ALA A 129 15.33 7.00 15.30
CA ALA A 129 14.51 6.28 16.28
C ALA A 129 13.04 6.28 15.85
N VAL A 130 12.35 5.16 16.09
CA VAL A 130 10.96 4.99 15.69
C VAL A 130 10.03 5.73 16.64
N HIS A 131 9.10 6.47 16.07
CA HIS A 131 7.99 7.10 16.77
C HIS A 131 6.67 6.73 16.10
N LEU A 132 5.61 6.63 16.88
CA LEU A 132 4.23 6.52 16.40
C LEU A 132 3.49 7.79 16.79
N ALA A 133 3.30 8.68 15.83
CA ALA A 133 2.45 9.84 16.03
C ALA A 133 1.01 9.50 15.69
N LYS A 134 0.07 10.10 16.43
CA LYS A 134 -1.36 9.97 16.19
C LYS A 134 -1.94 11.34 15.91
N TRP A 135 -2.61 11.46 14.78
CA TRP A 135 -3.36 12.65 14.42
C TRP A 135 -4.85 12.35 14.52
N SER A 136 -5.61 13.13 15.30
CA SER A 136 -7.06 12.95 15.42
C SER A 136 -7.78 13.88 14.46
N ALA A 137 -8.73 13.35 13.69
CA ALA A 137 -9.49 14.19 12.79
C ALA A 137 -10.57 15.03 13.48
N THR A 138 -11.10 14.57 14.62
CA THR A 138 -12.00 15.35 15.46
C THR A 138 -11.28 16.52 16.11
N ALA A 139 -10.04 16.30 16.56
CA ALA A 139 -9.22 17.36 17.15
C ALA A 139 -8.55 18.27 16.09
N ASP A 140 -8.41 17.77 14.86
CA ASP A 140 -7.64 18.38 13.77
C ASP A 140 -6.17 18.66 14.17
N ASP A 141 -5.59 17.78 14.99
CA ASP A 141 -4.25 17.98 15.55
C ASP A 141 -3.57 16.65 15.93
N TRP A 142 -2.26 16.73 16.15
CA TRP A 142 -1.47 15.69 16.79
C TRP A 142 -1.90 15.53 18.24
N VAL A 143 -2.36 14.33 18.59
CA VAL A 143 -2.84 14.02 19.96
C VAL A 143 -1.86 13.16 20.75
N GLU A 144 -0.93 12.48 20.06
CA GLU A 144 0.06 11.63 20.71
C GLU A 144 1.33 11.46 19.86
N ASP A 145 2.48 11.30 20.52
CA ASP A 145 3.76 10.91 19.91
C ASP A 145 4.46 9.90 20.83
N LEU A 146 4.39 8.62 20.47
CA LEU A 146 4.88 7.50 21.27
C LEU A 146 6.24 7.02 20.77
N PRO A 147 7.28 6.95 21.62
CA PRO A 147 8.52 6.27 21.24
C PRO A 147 8.29 4.76 21.14
N LEU A 148 8.81 4.14 20.08
CA LEU A 148 8.76 2.69 19.89
C LEU A 148 10.18 2.10 19.73
N PRO A 149 10.36 0.78 19.95
CA PRO A 149 11.65 0.12 19.77
C PRO A 149 12.19 0.21 18.34
N GLY A 150 13.52 0.31 18.25
CA GLY A 150 14.26 0.19 16.99
C GLY A 150 14.46 1.50 16.23
N ILE A 151 14.97 1.36 15.01
CA ILE A 151 15.42 2.46 14.14
C ILE A 151 14.88 2.23 12.73
N GLY A 152 14.53 3.30 12.03
CA GLY A 152 14.15 3.23 10.62
C GLY A 152 12.75 2.64 10.43
N ALA A 153 11.74 3.30 11.00
CA ALA A 153 10.33 2.98 10.76
C ALA A 153 10.05 2.93 9.25
N HIS A 154 9.20 1.99 8.84
CA HIS A 154 8.84 1.81 7.45
C HIS A 154 7.33 1.91 7.26
N GLN A 155 6.62 0.78 7.18
CA GLN A 155 5.19 0.74 6.90
C GLN A 155 4.40 0.34 8.14
N ILE A 156 3.22 0.93 8.33
CA ILE A 156 2.21 0.50 9.28
C ILE A 156 0.96 0.06 8.52
N VAL A 157 0.28 -0.97 9.01
CA VAL A 157 -1.04 -1.41 8.51
C VAL A 157 -1.95 -1.71 9.69
N ALA A 158 -3.20 -1.24 9.63
CA ALA A 158 -4.21 -1.53 10.64
C ALA A 158 -4.66 -3.00 10.52
N HIS A 159 -4.83 -3.67 11.66
CA HIS A 159 -5.37 -5.03 11.67
C HIS A 159 -6.91 -4.97 11.83
N PRO A 160 -7.68 -5.80 11.10
CA PRO A 160 -9.15 -5.77 11.17
C PRO A 160 -9.72 -6.10 12.56
N SER A 161 -8.97 -6.79 13.41
CA SER A 161 -9.36 -7.06 14.81
C SER A 161 -9.00 -5.93 15.79
N GLY A 162 -8.52 -4.79 15.32
CA GLY A 162 -7.97 -3.71 16.15
C GLY A 162 -6.46 -3.78 16.35
N GLY A 163 -5.84 -2.62 16.56
CA GLY A 163 -4.37 -2.48 16.62
C GLY A 163 -3.72 -2.50 15.23
N ALA A 164 -2.40 -2.55 15.17
CA ALA A 164 -1.65 -2.43 13.91
C ALA A 164 -0.39 -3.29 13.87
N ALA A 165 0.09 -3.60 12.66
CA ALA A 165 1.43 -4.15 12.44
C ALA A 165 2.35 -3.05 11.89
N LEU A 166 3.54 -2.90 12.47
CA LEU A 166 4.53 -1.89 12.10
C LEU A 166 5.86 -2.55 11.72
N ALA A 167 6.32 -2.30 10.51
CA ALA A 167 7.64 -2.69 10.03
C ALA A 167 8.69 -1.69 10.51
N VAL A 168 9.63 -2.16 11.32
CA VAL A 168 10.81 -1.42 11.75
C VAL A 168 12.01 -1.96 10.99
N GLY A 169 12.48 -1.18 10.03
CA GLY A 169 13.39 -1.65 9.00
C GLY A 169 14.88 -1.60 9.34
N GLY A 170 15.25 -1.10 10.52
CA GLY A 170 16.64 -1.09 11.00
C GLY A 170 17.61 -0.18 10.24
N LEU A 171 17.16 0.54 9.19
CA LEU A 171 18.02 1.43 8.43
C LEU A 171 18.09 2.82 9.05
N GLY A 172 19.16 3.07 9.78
CA GLY A 172 19.55 4.42 10.16
C GLY A 172 20.16 5.22 9.01
N ASN A 173 20.54 6.46 9.32
CA ASN A 173 21.28 7.35 8.43
C ASN A 173 22.73 6.84 8.24
N GLY A 174 22.94 5.78 7.46
CA GLY A 174 24.28 5.23 7.23
C GLY A 174 24.34 3.80 6.74
N VAL A 175 23.28 3.01 6.95
CA VAL A 175 23.23 1.63 6.46
C VAL A 175 23.20 1.63 4.92
N ARG A 176 24.10 0.86 4.31
CA ARG A 176 24.21 0.73 2.84
C ARG A 176 24.03 -0.71 2.40
N GLN A 177 23.81 -0.92 1.11
CA GLN A 177 23.83 -2.27 0.54
C GLN A 177 25.19 -2.93 0.87
N GLY A 178 25.15 -4.18 1.32
CA GLY A 178 26.32 -4.93 1.81
C GLY A 178 26.50 -4.85 3.34
N ASP A 179 25.83 -3.92 4.01
CA ASP A 179 25.84 -3.84 5.48
C ASP A 179 24.75 -4.73 6.06
N THR A 180 25.16 -5.77 6.78
CA THR A 180 24.25 -6.68 7.50
C THR A 180 24.21 -6.44 9.00
N HIS A 181 24.95 -5.45 9.50
CA HIS A 181 25.04 -5.12 10.93
C HIS A 181 23.97 -4.09 11.32
N PHE A 182 22.71 -4.48 11.14
CA PHE A 182 21.56 -3.73 11.64
C PHE A 182 20.51 -4.71 12.18
N SER A 183 19.67 -4.21 13.09
CA SER A 183 18.55 -4.97 13.64
C SER A 183 17.26 -4.39 13.07
N SER A 184 16.42 -5.25 12.50
CA SER A 184 15.07 -4.90 12.07
C SER A 184 14.06 -5.82 12.76
N ALA A 185 12.82 -5.37 12.87
CA ALA A 185 11.78 -6.08 13.58
C ALA A 185 10.39 -5.81 12.98
N LEU A 186 9.48 -6.74 13.23
CA LEU A 186 8.05 -6.53 13.12
C LEU A 186 7.50 -6.23 14.52
N LEU A 187 6.86 -5.09 14.69
CA LEU A 187 6.12 -4.76 15.90
C LEU A 187 4.64 -5.03 15.67
N LEU A 188 4.00 -5.76 16.58
CA LEU A 188 2.56 -5.83 16.65
C LEU A 188 2.10 -4.90 17.77
N LEU A 189 1.16 -4.03 17.45
CA LEU A 189 0.64 -2.98 18.31
C LEU A 189 -0.77 -3.33 18.76
N ASP A 190 -1.10 -3.03 20.02
CA ASP A 190 -2.46 -3.08 20.54
C ASP A 190 -3.30 -1.89 20.04
N GLU A 191 -4.57 -1.83 20.42
CA GLU A 191 -5.53 -0.77 20.04
C GLU A 191 -5.15 0.63 20.54
N ARG A 192 -4.18 0.74 21.45
CA ARG A 192 -3.67 2.01 21.97
C ARG A 192 -2.30 2.36 21.39
N GLY A 193 -1.76 1.56 20.47
CA GLY A 193 -0.44 1.77 19.86
C GLY A 193 0.72 1.26 20.72
N GLY A 194 0.43 0.56 21.81
CA GLY A 194 1.43 -0.09 22.66
C GLY A 194 1.99 -1.36 22.00
N VAL A 195 3.27 -1.65 22.20
CA VAL A 195 3.89 -2.88 21.65
C VAL A 195 3.42 -4.10 22.44
N ARG A 196 2.60 -4.95 21.81
CA ARG A 196 2.19 -6.24 22.38
C ARG A 196 3.14 -7.38 22.04
N ALA A 197 3.86 -7.27 20.93
CA ALA A 197 4.89 -8.23 20.52
C ALA A 197 5.93 -7.55 19.63
N GLU A 198 7.19 -7.91 19.84
CA GLU A 198 8.32 -7.53 18.99
C GLU A 198 8.95 -8.81 18.44
N LEU A 199 9.02 -8.92 17.11
CA LEU A 199 9.62 -10.05 16.43
C LEU A 199 10.87 -9.56 15.69
N PRO A 200 12.09 -9.90 16.15
CA PRO A 200 13.29 -9.68 15.38
C PRO A 200 13.17 -10.31 13.98
N SER A 201 13.80 -9.70 12.98
CA SER A 201 13.82 -10.23 11.62
C SER A 201 14.22 -11.71 11.57
N PRO A 202 13.73 -12.50 10.59
CA PRO A 202 13.94 -13.95 10.54
C PRO A 202 15.40 -14.38 10.35
N GLY A 203 16.32 -13.43 10.11
CA GLY A 203 17.75 -13.67 10.07
C GLY A 203 18.54 -12.37 9.90
N PRO A 204 19.88 -12.43 9.97
CA PRO A 204 20.75 -11.27 9.78
C PRO A 204 20.65 -10.69 8.37
N GLY A 205 20.78 -9.38 8.24
CA GLY A 205 20.74 -8.68 6.95
C GLY A 205 19.36 -8.59 6.29
N PHE A 206 18.33 -9.17 6.90
CA PHE A 206 16.95 -8.92 6.50
C PHE A 206 16.46 -7.62 7.10
N SER A 207 15.81 -6.84 6.26
CA SER A 207 15.00 -5.73 6.69
C SER A 207 13.51 -6.00 6.50
N VAL A 208 12.76 -5.85 7.59
CA VAL A 208 11.29 -5.77 7.57
C VAL A 208 10.85 -4.48 6.89
N ARG A 209 9.95 -4.58 5.89
CA ARG A 209 9.59 -3.44 5.03
C ARG A 209 8.09 -3.34 4.80
N HIS A 210 7.58 -4.17 3.90
CA HIS A 210 6.22 -4.00 3.37
C HIS A 210 5.27 -4.98 4.02
N LEU A 211 4.09 -4.50 4.35
CA LEU A 211 3.11 -5.26 5.11
C LEU A 211 1.77 -5.25 4.39
N ASP A 212 1.05 -6.36 4.54
CA ASP A 212 -0.39 -6.39 4.39
C ASP A 212 -0.96 -7.44 5.35
N VAL A 213 -2.27 -7.41 5.62
CA VAL A 213 -2.90 -8.27 6.62
C VAL A 213 -4.17 -8.93 6.08
N ASP A 214 -4.45 -10.13 6.58
CA ASP A 214 -5.80 -10.68 6.60
C ASP A 214 -6.29 -10.79 8.05
N ALA A 215 -7.34 -11.58 8.31
CA ALA A 215 -7.89 -11.73 9.66
C ALA A 215 -6.96 -12.43 10.66
N ASP A 216 -6.06 -13.30 10.16
CA ASP A 216 -5.24 -14.19 10.98
C ASP A 216 -3.73 -13.91 10.83
N TRP A 217 -3.32 -13.33 9.72
CA TRP A 217 -1.92 -13.23 9.29
C TRP A 217 -1.51 -11.80 8.94
N VAL A 218 -0.30 -11.46 9.36
CA VAL A 218 0.47 -10.35 8.80
C VAL A 218 1.42 -10.92 7.76
N TYR A 219 1.25 -10.54 6.49
CA TYR A 219 2.19 -10.85 5.41
C TYR A 219 3.27 -9.79 5.36
N VAL A 220 4.51 -10.23 5.22
CA VAL A 220 5.69 -9.40 5.37
C VAL A 220 6.63 -9.60 4.20
N GLY A 221 6.85 -8.53 3.44
CA GLY A 221 7.88 -8.42 2.41
C GLY A 221 9.17 -7.87 3.01
N LEU A 222 10.26 -8.55 2.73
CA LEU A 222 11.60 -8.23 3.22
C LEU A 222 12.49 -7.71 2.09
N GLN A 223 13.54 -6.99 2.49
CA GLN A 223 14.68 -6.68 1.65
C GLN A 223 15.94 -7.28 2.27
N TYR A 224 16.77 -7.93 1.47
CA TYR A 224 18.02 -8.52 1.93
C TYR A 224 19.21 -7.64 1.55
N TYR A 225 20.00 -7.26 2.55
CA TYR A 225 21.11 -6.30 2.43
C TYR A 225 22.48 -6.96 2.34
N GLY A 226 22.55 -8.30 2.43
CA GLY A 226 23.81 -9.02 2.25
C GLY A 226 24.38 -8.91 0.83
N PRO A 227 25.60 -9.43 0.62
CA PRO A 227 26.30 -9.37 -0.65
C PRO A 227 25.67 -10.32 -1.69
N GLY A 228 25.55 -9.85 -2.93
CA GLY A 228 25.08 -10.66 -4.05
C GLY A 228 23.58 -10.98 -4.01
N ARG A 229 23.09 -11.60 -5.09
CA ARG A 229 21.72 -12.12 -5.16
C ARG A 229 21.63 -13.42 -4.38
N THR A 230 20.52 -13.63 -3.68
CA THR A 230 20.26 -14.86 -2.92
C THR A 230 18.92 -15.48 -3.28
N ASP A 231 18.76 -16.76 -2.95
CA ASP A 231 17.52 -17.52 -3.04
C ASP A 231 16.79 -17.60 -1.69
N LEU A 232 17.17 -16.73 -0.74
CA LEU A 232 16.53 -16.68 0.57
C LEU A 232 15.06 -16.25 0.44
N PRO A 233 14.14 -16.83 1.23
CA PRO A 233 12.77 -16.35 1.28
C PRO A 233 12.71 -14.86 1.62
N LEU A 234 11.99 -14.10 0.79
CA LEU A 234 11.79 -12.66 1.02
C LEU A 234 10.37 -12.33 1.49
N VAL A 235 9.48 -13.32 1.52
CA VAL A 235 8.10 -13.14 1.99
C VAL A 235 7.81 -14.14 3.08
N TYR A 236 7.32 -13.63 4.19
CA TYR A 236 6.91 -14.39 5.35
C TYR A 236 5.48 -14.02 5.71
N ARG A 237 4.86 -14.83 6.55
CA ARG A 237 3.68 -14.47 7.31
C ARG A 237 3.91 -14.67 8.80
N VAL A 238 3.23 -13.89 9.62
CA VAL A 238 3.26 -13.95 11.08
C VAL A 238 1.82 -14.03 11.57
N SER A 239 1.50 -15.04 12.39
CA SER A 239 0.16 -15.13 12.97
C SER A 239 -0.09 -13.94 13.89
N TRP A 240 -1.24 -13.29 13.72
CA TRP A 240 -1.65 -12.17 14.57
C TRP A 240 -1.83 -12.59 16.04
N HIS A 241 -2.28 -13.82 16.30
CA HIS A 241 -2.58 -14.30 17.65
C HIS A 241 -1.43 -15.05 18.31
N GLN A 242 -0.62 -15.78 17.54
CA GLN A 242 0.54 -16.54 18.04
C GLN A 242 1.78 -16.23 17.20
N PRO A 243 2.40 -15.05 17.42
CA PRO A 243 3.38 -14.50 16.51
C PRO A 243 4.59 -15.41 16.34
N SER A 244 4.77 -15.91 15.12
CA SER A 244 5.91 -16.71 14.70
C SER A 244 6.14 -16.53 13.21
N TRP A 245 7.41 -16.41 12.80
CA TRP A 245 7.77 -16.28 11.40
C TRP A 245 7.53 -17.58 10.65
N GLN A 246 6.77 -17.51 9.56
CA GLN A 246 6.59 -18.61 8.62
C GLN A 246 6.96 -18.13 7.22
N ALA A 247 8.03 -18.69 6.64
CA ALA A 247 8.40 -18.39 5.27
C ALA A 247 7.32 -18.90 4.31
N LEU A 248 6.96 -18.11 3.30
CA LEU A 248 6.22 -18.64 2.17
C LEU A 248 7.14 -19.48 1.30
N THR A 249 6.65 -20.62 0.82
CA THR A 249 7.44 -21.51 -0.04
C THR A 249 7.47 -20.98 -1.47
N ALA A 250 8.65 -20.92 -2.08
CA ALA A 250 8.80 -20.74 -3.52
C ALA A 250 10.06 -21.48 -3.99
N GLU A 251 10.10 -21.86 -5.27
CA GLU A 251 11.30 -22.41 -5.88
C GLU A 251 12.46 -21.39 -5.76
N PRO A 252 13.71 -21.85 -5.51
CA PRO A 252 14.87 -20.96 -5.33
C PRO A 252 15.04 -19.91 -6.45
N TRP A 253 14.72 -20.28 -7.69
CA TRP A 253 14.78 -19.38 -8.83
C TRP A 253 13.82 -18.20 -8.72
N HIS A 254 12.63 -18.37 -8.12
CA HIS A 254 11.70 -17.26 -7.91
C HIS A 254 12.28 -16.22 -6.94
N TRP A 255 12.99 -16.66 -5.89
CA TRP A 255 13.67 -15.74 -4.97
C TRP A 255 14.83 -15.00 -5.63
N LEU A 256 15.64 -15.70 -6.44
CA LEU A 256 16.70 -15.08 -7.23
C LEU A 256 16.17 -14.01 -8.18
N GLN A 257 15.00 -14.23 -8.79
CA GLN A 257 14.33 -13.26 -9.66
C GLN A 257 13.91 -11.99 -8.91
N MET A 258 13.53 -12.08 -7.63
CA MET A 258 13.17 -10.89 -6.82
C MET A 258 14.36 -10.00 -6.47
N ASN A 259 15.60 -10.45 -6.73
CA ASN A 259 16.82 -9.64 -6.58
C ASN A 259 16.89 -8.95 -5.19
N ASN A 260 16.64 -9.74 -4.14
CA ASN A 260 16.70 -9.34 -2.73
C ASN A 260 15.74 -8.21 -2.33
N TYR A 261 14.71 -7.92 -3.11
CA TYR A 261 13.89 -6.73 -2.90
C TYR A 261 12.42 -6.97 -3.17
N ILE A 262 11.62 -6.88 -2.10
CA ILE A 262 10.17 -6.72 -2.21
C ILE A 262 9.82 -5.23 -2.06
N ALA A 263 8.94 -4.73 -2.93
CA ALA A 263 8.50 -3.33 -2.97
C ALA A 263 7.05 -3.11 -2.56
N SER A 264 6.20 -4.11 -2.77
CA SER A 264 4.82 -4.10 -2.32
C SER A 264 4.37 -5.51 -1.98
N VAL A 265 3.43 -5.61 -1.03
CA VAL A 265 2.77 -6.82 -0.58
C VAL A 265 1.28 -6.52 -0.58
N VAL A 266 0.50 -7.40 -1.19
CA VAL A 266 -0.96 -7.30 -1.20
C VAL A 266 -1.54 -8.68 -0.90
N ALA A 267 -2.21 -8.80 0.23
CA ALA A 267 -2.96 -9.96 0.67
C ALA A 267 -4.40 -9.87 0.15
N TYR A 268 -4.99 -11.02 -0.13
CA TYR A 268 -6.39 -11.12 -0.57
C TYR A 268 -6.93 -12.49 -0.19
N PRO A 269 -8.25 -12.71 -0.25
CA PRO A 269 -8.84 -14.00 0.06
C PRO A 269 -8.16 -15.14 -0.72
N GLY A 270 -7.50 -16.03 0.03
CA GLY A 270 -6.82 -17.20 -0.52
C GLY A 270 -5.43 -16.96 -1.09
N GLY A 271 -4.80 -15.78 -0.95
CA GLY A 271 -3.45 -15.57 -1.47
C GLY A 271 -2.78 -14.25 -1.13
N VAL A 272 -1.57 -14.09 -1.68
CA VAL A 272 -0.77 -12.88 -1.54
C VAL A 272 0.03 -12.66 -2.82
N SER A 273 0.19 -11.41 -3.22
CA SER A 273 0.99 -10.98 -4.35
C SER A 273 2.06 -10.00 -3.92
N VAL A 274 3.25 -10.13 -4.48
CA VAL A 274 4.36 -9.21 -4.23
C VAL A 274 5.01 -8.74 -5.52
N SER A 275 5.67 -7.59 -5.46
CA SER A 275 6.38 -6.98 -6.58
C SER A 275 7.86 -6.76 -6.25
N SER A 276 8.70 -6.83 -7.28
CA SER A 276 10.10 -6.43 -7.22
C SER A 276 10.49 -5.57 -8.44
N PRO A 277 10.74 -4.26 -8.26
CA PRO A 277 11.21 -3.40 -9.34
C PRO A 277 12.65 -3.73 -9.70
N LYS A 278 13.49 -4.11 -8.72
CA LYS A 278 14.87 -4.58 -8.96
C LYS A 278 14.93 -5.92 -9.68
N GLY A 279 13.90 -6.75 -9.49
CA GLY A 279 13.73 -8.05 -10.12
C GLY A 279 12.98 -8.00 -11.45
N HIS A 280 12.18 -6.96 -11.68
CA HIS A 280 11.25 -6.83 -12.80
C HIS A 280 10.18 -7.94 -12.82
N HIS A 281 9.74 -8.40 -11.65
CA HIS A 281 8.79 -9.50 -11.54
C HIS A 281 7.74 -9.25 -10.44
N LEU A 282 6.56 -9.83 -10.66
CA LEU A 282 5.59 -10.16 -9.63
C LEU A 282 5.76 -11.62 -9.21
N LEU A 283 5.44 -11.94 -7.96
CA LEU A 283 5.30 -13.32 -7.49
C LEU A 283 3.99 -13.47 -6.73
N HIS A 284 3.26 -14.54 -7.05
CA HIS A 284 1.93 -14.79 -6.52
C HIS A 284 1.89 -16.11 -5.74
N TRP A 285 1.21 -16.10 -4.60
CA TRP A 285 0.80 -17.29 -3.87
C TRP A 285 -0.72 -17.43 -3.85
N ARG A 286 -1.20 -18.66 -3.99
CA ARG A 286 -2.59 -19.04 -3.75
C ARG A 286 -2.62 -20.28 -2.88
N ASN A 287 -3.43 -20.26 -1.83
CA ASN A 287 -3.54 -21.34 -0.85
C ASN A 287 -2.17 -21.78 -0.29
N GLY A 288 -1.28 -20.80 -0.07
CA GLY A 288 0.08 -21.02 0.42
C GLY A 288 1.08 -21.57 -0.60
N GLN A 289 0.67 -21.79 -1.85
CA GLN A 289 1.54 -22.31 -2.91
C GLN A 289 1.91 -21.22 -3.92
N PRO A 290 3.18 -21.16 -4.37
CA PRO A 290 3.61 -20.24 -5.42
C PRO A 290 2.95 -20.65 -6.74
N VAL A 291 2.38 -19.69 -7.47
CA VAL A 291 1.61 -20.01 -8.69
C VAL A 291 2.25 -19.46 -9.96
N ALA A 292 2.86 -18.28 -9.88
CA ALA A 292 3.54 -17.66 -11.03
C ALA A 292 4.52 -16.58 -10.58
N ALA A 293 5.69 -16.55 -11.23
CA ALA A 293 6.54 -15.36 -11.32
C ALA A 293 6.31 -14.70 -12.68
N GLU A 294 5.81 -13.48 -12.70
CA GLU A 294 5.41 -12.80 -13.95
C GLU A 294 6.30 -11.59 -14.22
N PRO A 295 6.90 -11.49 -15.42
CA PRO A 295 7.73 -10.35 -15.75
C PRO A 295 6.88 -9.08 -15.90
N MET A 296 7.32 -8.01 -15.27
CA MET A 296 6.86 -6.65 -15.50
C MET A 296 7.98 -5.70 -15.12
N ARG A 297 8.55 -5.01 -16.11
CA ARG A 297 9.71 -4.15 -15.90
C ARG A 297 9.36 -3.05 -14.90
N ASP A 298 10.29 -2.80 -13.97
CA ASP A 298 10.19 -1.75 -12.96
C ASP A 298 8.90 -1.76 -12.13
N ILE A 299 8.30 -2.94 -11.95
CA ILE A 299 7.04 -3.11 -11.22
C ILE A 299 7.23 -2.86 -9.71
N ALA A 300 6.47 -1.93 -9.14
CA ALA A 300 6.53 -1.62 -7.71
C ALA A 300 5.13 -1.61 -7.10
N MET A 301 4.23 -0.82 -7.69
CA MET A 301 2.90 -0.59 -7.17
C MET A 301 2.00 -1.81 -7.31
N LEU A 302 1.37 -2.20 -6.21
CA LEU A 302 0.28 -3.17 -6.16
C LEU A 302 -0.84 -2.63 -5.28
N ALA A 303 -2.08 -2.91 -5.62
CA ALA A 303 -3.26 -2.73 -4.77
C ALA A 303 -4.31 -3.79 -5.13
N GLU A 304 -5.22 -4.12 -4.22
CA GLU A 304 -6.33 -5.05 -4.48
C GLU A 304 -7.65 -4.46 -4.01
N ALA A 305 -8.70 -4.74 -4.78
CA ALA A 305 -10.07 -4.51 -4.36
C ALA A 305 -11.02 -5.40 -5.14
N ASP A 306 -12.07 -5.89 -4.47
CA ASP A 306 -13.15 -6.69 -5.05
C ASP A 306 -12.67 -7.88 -5.91
N GLY A 307 -11.56 -8.51 -5.50
CA GLY A 307 -10.99 -9.66 -6.20
C GLY A 307 -10.16 -9.31 -7.43
N ASP A 308 -9.87 -8.03 -7.67
CA ASP A 308 -8.97 -7.58 -8.73
C ASP A 308 -7.69 -6.97 -8.15
N LEU A 309 -6.55 -7.45 -8.65
CA LEU A 309 -5.22 -6.92 -8.38
C LEU A 309 -4.86 -5.89 -9.45
N TRP A 310 -4.57 -4.67 -9.02
CA TRP A 310 -3.96 -3.63 -9.84
C TRP A 310 -2.45 -3.64 -9.64
N ALA A 311 -1.70 -3.56 -10.73
CA ALA A 311 -0.25 -3.54 -10.73
C ALA A 311 0.25 -2.46 -11.68
N ALA A 312 1.17 -1.60 -11.22
CA ALA A 312 1.67 -0.46 -12.00
C ALA A 312 3.18 -0.21 -11.81
N ASN A 313 3.84 0.35 -12.83
CA ASN A 313 5.30 0.51 -12.85
C ASN A 313 5.80 1.92 -13.19
N GLY A 314 7.09 2.14 -12.97
CA GLY A 314 7.77 3.41 -13.29
C GLY A 314 7.85 3.75 -14.79
N LEU A 315 7.35 2.88 -15.67
CA LEU A 315 7.21 3.15 -17.11
C LEU A 315 5.81 3.68 -17.48
N GLY A 316 4.95 3.87 -16.47
CA GLY A 316 3.58 4.33 -16.61
C GLY A 316 2.59 3.27 -17.07
N GLN A 317 3.03 2.02 -17.15
CA GLN A 317 2.18 0.88 -17.50
C GLN A 317 1.41 0.43 -16.27
N TRP A 318 0.18 0.00 -16.50
CA TRP A 318 -0.65 -0.60 -15.47
C TRP A 318 -1.44 -1.77 -16.06
N ARG A 319 -1.81 -2.71 -15.19
CA ARG A 319 -2.68 -3.84 -15.51
C ARG A 319 -3.57 -4.21 -14.35
N THR A 320 -4.76 -4.71 -14.64
CA THR A 320 -5.65 -5.35 -13.69
C THR A 320 -5.81 -6.82 -14.04
N ARG A 321 -5.99 -7.64 -13.01
CA ARG A 321 -6.31 -9.06 -13.16
C ARG A 321 -7.09 -9.54 -11.95
N THR A 322 -7.81 -10.64 -12.09
CA THR A 322 -8.41 -11.29 -10.92
C THR A 322 -7.37 -11.99 -10.03
N THR A 323 -7.57 -11.90 -8.72
CA THR A 323 -6.73 -12.53 -7.67
C THR A 323 -6.83 -14.06 -7.68
N GLN A 324 -8.00 -14.59 -8.05
CA GLN A 324 -8.27 -16.03 -8.22
C GLN A 324 -7.46 -16.65 -9.37
N GLY A 325 -6.91 -15.81 -10.26
CA GLY A 325 -6.10 -16.22 -11.40
C GLY A 325 -6.84 -16.18 -12.73
N GLY A 326 -6.05 -16.26 -13.80
CA GLY A 326 -6.50 -15.95 -15.15
C GLY A 326 -5.60 -14.90 -15.80
N GLY A 327 -5.99 -14.47 -16.99
CA GLY A 327 -5.26 -13.46 -17.76
C GLY A 327 -5.41 -12.05 -17.19
N VAL A 328 -4.73 -11.11 -17.84
CA VAL A 328 -4.93 -9.67 -17.65
C VAL A 328 -6.36 -9.31 -18.10
N GLN A 329 -7.11 -8.62 -17.25
CA GLN A 329 -8.47 -8.15 -17.55
C GLN A 329 -8.42 -6.82 -18.32
N ALA A 330 -7.61 -5.87 -17.84
CA ALA A 330 -7.36 -4.60 -18.52
C ALA A 330 -5.90 -4.19 -18.35
N GLN A 331 -5.41 -3.37 -19.27
CA GLN A 331 -4.08 -2.80 -19.20
C GLN A 331 -4.03 -1.50 -19.98
N GLY A 332 -3.08 -0.65 -19.63
CA GLY A 332 -2.85 0.60 -20.32
C GLY A 332 -1.50 1.20 -19.96
N GLN A 333 -1.26 2.39 -20.51
CA GLN A 333 -0.09 3.18 -20.22
C GLN A 333 -0.50 4.65 -20.14
N LEU A 334 0.08 5.38 -19.18
CA LEU A 334 -0.07 6.82 -19.04
C LEU A 334 1.30 7.50 -19.17
N ASN A 335 1.28 8.79 -19.49
CA ASN A 335 2.44 9.67 -19.43
C ASN A 335 2.72 10.10 -17.98
N LEU A 336 2.74 9.13 -17.07
CA LEU A 336 2.96 9.26 -15.64
C LEU A 336 3.78 8.05 -15.19
N ALA A 337 4.95 8.26 -14.61
CA ALA A 337 5.75 7.18 -14.03
C ALA A 337 5.23 6.86 -12.63
N TRP A 338 4.63 5.68 -12.43
CA TRP A 338 4.11 5.28 -11.13
C TRP A 338 5.22 5.02 -10.13
N ASP A 339 5.01 5.43 -8.89
CA ASP A 339 5.95 5.27 -7.79
C ASP A 339 5.63 4.02 -6.95
N ASN A 340 6.16 3.93 -5.73
CA ASN A 340 6.27 2.69 -4.97
C ASN A 340 4.93 2.05 -4.52
N HIS A 341 3.95 2.82 -4.01
CA HIS A 341 2.73 2.27 -3.41
C HIS A 341 1.45 2.81 -4.03
N GLY A 342 0.46 1.92 -4.11
CA GLY A 342 -0.90 2.21 -4.56
C GLY A 342 -1.88 1.82 -3.48
N ASP A 343 -3.07 2.38 -3.56
CA ASP A 343 -4.16 2.15 -2.62
C ASP A 343 -5.51 2.20 -3.36
N VAL A 344 -6.61 1.92 -2.66
CA VAL A 344 -7.96 1.96 -3.20
C VAL A 344 -8.83 2.89 -2.35
N ALA A 345 -9.70 3.63 -3.02
CA ALA A 345 -10.80 4.32 -2.36
C ALA A 345 -12.13 4.00 -3.04
N TRP A 346 -13.23 4.18 -2.31
CA TRP A 346 -14.60 3.96 -2.79
C TRP A 346 -15.38 5.27 -2.80
N LEU A 347 -16.18 5.45 -3.85
CA LEU A 347 -16.96 6.65 -4.14
C LEU A 347 -18.46 6.43 -4.12
#